data_AF-A0A7S2YA17-F1
#
_entry.id   AF-A0A7S2YA17-F1
#
_cell.length_a   1.000
_cell.length_b   1.000
_cell.length_c   1.000
_cell.angle_alpha   90.00
_cell.angle_beta   90.00
_cell.angle_gamma   90.00
#
_symmetry.space_group_name_H-M   'P 1'
#
loop_
_entity.id
_entity.type
_entity.pdbx_description
1 polymer ?
#
loop_
_entity_poly.entity_id
_entity_poly.type
_entity_poly.pdbx_seq_one_letter_code
_entity_poly.pdbx_strand_id
1 'polypeptide(L)'
;DNLKDLENFRQRPYDYKSHSYNDMKELMRPYVKAFFGNVLQSHSHIYESASGSGFNLLLTLELLHEAPWQLENLTVYGNDYLDESVHLSQALFRQEAQPWFQHGR
;
A
#
# COMPACT_ATOMS: atom_id res chain seq x y z
N ASP A 1 13.18 13.27 -9.32
CA ASP A 1 13.34 12.10 -10.21
C ASP A 1 12.62 10.97 -9.50
N ASN A 2 11.28 11.01 -9.59
CA ASN A 2 10.39 10.39 -8.61
C ASN A 2 10.49 8.86 -8.57
N LEU A 3 11.09 8.25 -9.59
CA LEU A 3 11.41 6.82 -9.61
C LEU A 3 12.64 6.46 -8.75
N LYS A 4 13.61 7.36 -8.60
CA LYS A 4 14.72 7.18 -7.64
C LYS A 4 14.23 7.23 -6.19
N ASP A 5 13.04 7.77 -5.95
CA ASP A 5 12.44 7.81 -4.62
C ASP A 5 11.84 6.47 -4.18
N LEU A 6 11.68 5.52 -5.11
CA LEU A 6 11.32 4.14 -4.78
C LEU A 6 12.50 3.34 -4.23
N GLU A 7 13.73 3.71 -4.55
CA GLU A 7 14.92 3.11 -3.95
C GLU A 7 14.99 3.54 -2.47
N ASN A 8 14.87 2.57 -1.57
CA ASN A 8 14.83 2.76 -0.12
C ASN A 8 13.63 3.56 0.42
N PHE A 9 12.49 3.61 -0.30
CA PHE A 9 11.29 4.33 0.15
C PHE A 9 10.86 3.95 1.58
N ARG A 10 11.12 2.69 1.98
CA ARG A 10 10.84 2.16 3.32
C ARG A 10 11.47 2.99 4.46
N GLN A 11 12.62 3.58 4.21
CA GLN A 11 13.42 4.35 5.18
C GLN A 11 13.37 5.87 4.93
N ARG A 12 12.76 6.29 3.83
CA ARG A 12 12.66 7.71 3.45
C ARG A 12 11.37 8.32 3.99
N PRO A 13 11.32 9.65 4.12
CA PRO A 13 10.11 10.40 4.45
C PRO A 13 8.90 9.93 3.63
N TYR A 14 7.86 9.48 4.32
CA TYR A 14 6.62 9.01 3.73
C TYR A 14 5.83 10.19 3.18
N ASP A 15 5.77 10.31 1.85
CA ASP A 15 4.91 11.30 1.19
C ASP A 15 5.06 12.72 1.78
N TYR A 16 6.32 13.17 1.88
CA TYR A 16 6.72 14.47 2.44
C TYR A 16 6.43 14.67 3.95
N LYS A 17 6.07 13.61 4.69
CA LYS A 17 5.90 13.64 6.15
C LYS A 17 7.24 13.44 6.87
N SER A 18 7.27 13.79 8.16
CA SER A 18 8.44 13.61 9.04
C SER A 18 8.77 12.14 9.39
N HIS A 19 7.87 11.20 9.05
CA HIS A 19 7.98 9.79 9.41
C HIS A 19 8.44 8.96 8.21
N SER A 20 9.25 7.93 8.45
CA SER A 20 9.53 6.95 7.41
C SER A 20 8.29 6.11 7.09
N TYR A 21 8.31 5.36 5.99
CA TYR A 21 7.24 4.41 5.69
C TYR A 21 7.05 3.36 6.79
N ASN A 22 8.15 2.83 7.34
CA ASN A 22 8.06 1.86 8.44
C ASN A 22 7.45 2.49 9.71
N ASP A 23 7.81 3.73 10.03
CA ASP A 23 7.20 4.45 11.16
C ASP A 23 5.70 4.65 10.92
N MET A 24 5.32 5.06 9.72
CA MET A 24 3.93 5.23 9.33
C MET A 24 3.15 3.92 9.40
N LYS A 25 3.77 2.78 9.02
CA LYS A 25 3.14 1.47 9.10
C LYS A 25 2.77 1.09 10.53
N GLU A 26 3.69 1.30 11.47
CA GLU A 26 3.41 1.06 12.88
C GLU A 26 2.35 2.02 13.44
N LEU A 27 2.38 3.30 13.05
CA LEU A 27 1.37 4.28 13.43
C LEU A 27 -0.03 3.94 12.88
N MET A 28 -0.12 3.36 11.69
CA MET A 28 -1.37 3.02 11.01
C MET A 28 -1.93 1.65 11.42
N ARG A 29 -1.12 0.78 12.03
CA ARG A 29 -1.54 -0.56 12.48
C ARG A 29 -2.83 -0.57 13.32
N PRO A 30 -3.04 0.30 14.32
CA PRO A 30 -4.29 0.33 15.09
C PRO A 30 -5.49 0.75 14.24
N TYR A 31 -5.30 1.63 13.26
CA TYR A 31 -6.35 2.08 12.37
C TYR A 31 -6.78 0.96 11.41
N VAL A 32 -5.82 0.32 10.74
CA VAL A 32 -6.10 -0.82 9.84
C VAL A 32 -6.81 -1.95 10.59
N LYS A 33 -6.36 -2.23 11.82
CA LYS A 33 -7.01 -3.19 12.72
C LYS A 33 -8.48 -2.87 12.94
N ALA A 34 -8.79 -1.63 13.31
CA ALA A 34 -10.12 -1.22 13.69
C ALA A 34 -11.09 -1.19 12.50
N PHE A 35 -10.62 -0.75 11.33
CA PHE A 35 -11.47 -0.56 10.15
C PHE A 35 -11.60 -1.80 9.28
N PHE A 36 -10.51 -2.52 9.05
CA PHE A 36 -10.47 -3.57 8.03
C PHE A 36 -10.40 -4.98 8.62
N GLY A 37 -9.86 -5.12 9.82
CA GLY A 37 -9.51 -6.43 10.39
C GLY A 37 -10.66 -7.42 10.58
N ASN A 38 -11.91 -6.96 10.61
CA ASN A 38 -13.09 -7.82 10.71
C ASN A 38 -13.98 -7.79 9.46
N VAL A 39 -13.58 -7.03 8.44
CA VAL A 39 -14.39 -6.79 7.24
C VAL A 39 -13.75 -7.47 6.03
N LEU A 40 -12.42 -7.41 5.94
CA LEU A 40 -11.69 -8.03 4.86
C LEU A 40 -11.34 -9.48 5.18
N GLN A 41 -11.34 -10.29 4.14
CA GLN A 41 -10.95 -11.70 4.14
C GLN A 41 -10.01 -11.98 2.96
N SER A 42 -9.36 -13.14 2.94
CA SER A 42 -8.60 -13.57 1.76
C SER A 42 -9.49 -13.53 0.52
N HIS A 43 -8.91 -13.23 -0.65
CA HIS A 43 -9.63 -12.98 -1.91
C HIS A 43 -10.49 -11.70 -1.96
N SER A 44 -10.39 -10.82 -0.95
CA SER A 44 -11.10 -9.53 -1.02
C SER A 44 -10.53 -8.61 -2.10
N HIS A 45 -11.40 -7.76 -2.63
CA HIS A 45 -11.05 -6.68 -3.54
C HIS A 45 -10.98 -5.35 -2.76
N ILE A 46 -9.89 -4.61 -2.92
CA ILE A 46 -9.70 -3.30 -2.28
C ILE A 46 -9.54 -2.26 -3.39
N TYR A 47 -10.22 -1.14 -3.24
CA TYR A 47 -10.13 -0.01 -4.17
C TYR A 47 -9.76 1.25 -3.40
N GLU A 48 -8.74 1.97 -3.85
CA GLU A 48 -8.36 3.28 -3.32
C GLU A 48 -8.55 4.38 -4.38
N SER A 49 -9.40 5.37 -4.06
CA SER A 49 -9.50 6.59 -4.87
C SER A 49 -8.47 7.62 -4.45
N ALA A 50 -7.95 8.41 -5.39
CA ALA A 50 -6.87 9.36 -5.14
C ALA A 50 -5.68 8.67 -4.46
N SER A 51 -5.26 7.56 -5.05
CA SER A 51 -4.25 6.65 -4.48
C SER A 51 -2.85 7.26 -4.40
N GLY A 52 -2.62 8.41 -5.05
CA GLY A 52 -1.31 9.04 -5.11
C GLY A 52 -0.25 8.06 -5.59
N SER A 53 0.87 7.99 -4.86
CA SER A 53 1.98 7.07 -5.10
C SER A 53 1.70 5.60 -4.71
N GLY A 54 0.53 5.29 -4.14
CA GLY A 54 0.15 3.94 -3.72
C GLY A 54 0.72 3.49 -2.37
N PHE A 55 1.42 4.36 -1.62
CA PHE A 55 2.02 3.98 -0.33
C PHE A 55 0.98 3.59 0.72
N ASN A 56 -0.17 4.27 0.79
CA ASN A 56 -1.22 3.94 1.76
C ASN A 56 -1.81 2.55 1.48
N LEU A 57 -2.07 2.25 0.20
CA LEU A 57 -2.55 0.96 -0.24
C LEU A 57 -1.56 -0.16 0.07
N LEU A 58 -0.28 0.02 -0.28
CA LEU A 58 0.76 -0.97 0.01
C LEU A 58 0.90 -1.24 1.52
N LEU A 59 0.93 -0.18 2.33
CA LEU A 59 1.03 -0.28 3.78
C LEU A 59 -0.15 -1.03 4.37
N THR A 60 -1.36 -0.75 3.89
CA THR A 60 -2.58 -1.43 4.32
C THR A 60 -2.51 -2.92 3.98
N LEU A 61 -2.07 -3.26 2.78
CA LEU A 61 -1.89 -4.64 2.36
C LEU A 61 -0.90 -5.40 3.22
N GLU A 62 0.27 -4.83 3.48
CA GLU A 62 1.28 -5.47 4.31
C GLU A 62 0.76 -5.73 5.73
N LEU A 63 0.03 -4.77 6.32
CA LEU A 63 -0.58 -4.95 7.64
C LEU A 63 -1.66 -6.03 7.66
N LEU A 64 -2.42 -6.19 6.57
CA LEU A 64 -3.43 -7.24 6.44
C LEU A 64 -2.82 -8.63 6.23
N HIS A 65 -1.65 -8.72 5.61
CA HIS A 65 -0.91 -9.97 5.46
C HIS A 65 -0.15 -10.36 6.74
N GLU A 66 0.15 -9.40 7.61
CA GLU A 66 0.73 -9.69 8.91
C GLU A 66 -0.27 -10.32 9.90
N ALA A 67 0.25 -10.88 10.99
CA ALA A 67 -0.57 -11.38 12.08
C ALA A 67 -1.41 -10.23 12.71
N PRO A 68 -2.65 -10.50 13.13
CA PRO A 68 -3.29 -11.81 13.22
C PRO A 68 -4.07 -12.24 11.97
N TRP A 69 -4.16 -11.43 10.92
CA TRP A 69 -5.10 -11.70 9.82
C TRP A 69 -4.55 -12.66 8.77
N GLN A 70 -3.27 -12.49 8.40
CA GLN A 70 -2.63 -13.36 7.42
C GLN A 70 -3.45 -13.48 6.12
N LEU A 71 -4.02 -12.36 5.66
CA LEU A 71 -4.87 -12.36 4.47
C LEU A 71 -4.02 -12.65 3.22
N GLU A 72 -4.60 -13.42 2.31
CA GLU A 72 -3.96 -13.87 1.08
C GLU A 72 -4.86 -13.66 -0.14
N ASN A 73 -4.25 -13.72 -1.33
CA ASN A 73 -4.92 -13.55 -2.62
C ASN A 73 -5.74 -12.25 -2.73
N LEU A 74 -5.30 -11.17 -2.09
CA LEU A 74 -5.98 -9.88 -2.17
C LEU A 74 -5.83 -9.30 -3.58
N THR A 75 -6.88 -8.66 -4.09
CA THR A 75 -6.79 -7.93 -5.36
C THR A 75 -7.00 -6.45 -5.08
N VAL A 76 -6.07 -5.61 -5.53
CA VAL A 76 -6.14 -4.17 -5.28
C VAL A 76 -6.20 -3.36 -6.55
N TYR A 77 -6.89 -2.24 -6.48
CA TYR A 77 -7.04 -1.27 -7.54
C TYR A 77 -6.82 0.13 -6.96
N GLY A 78 -6.22 1.01 -7.75
CA GLY A 78 -6.04 2.41 -7.38
C GLY A 78 -6.29 3.31 -8.57
N ASN A 79 -6.84 4.50 -8.32
CA ASN A 79 -6.86 5.55 -9.33
C ASN A 79 -6.40 6.88 -8.77
N ASP A 80 -5.82 7.69 -9.64
CA ASP A 80 -5.49 9.08 -9.35
C ASP A 80 -5.74 9.93 -10.60
N TYR A 81 -5.98 11.23 -10.42
CA TYR A 81 -6.18 12.16 -11.54
C TYR A 81 -4.86 12.67 -12.11
N LEU A 82 -3.75 12.51 -11.37
CA LEU A 82 -2.41 12.85 -11.81
C LEU A 82 -1.73 11.62 -12.43
N ASP A 83 -1.42 11.71 -13.72
CA ASP A 83 -0.77 10.64 -14.48
C ASP A 83 0.58 10.21 -13.86
N GLU A 84 1.33 11.17 -13.32
CA GLU A 84 2.59 10.91 -12.62
C GLU A 84 2.40 10.04 -11.36
N SER A 85 1.35 10.31 -10.57
CA SER A 85 1.00 9.50 -9.40
C SER A 85 0.68 8.06 -9.82
N VAL A 86 -0.10 7.90 -10.89
CA VAL A 86 -0.45 6.57 -11.43
C VAL A 86 0.81 5.82 -11.88
N HIS A 87 1.72 6.47 -12.60
CA HIS A 87 2.97 5.85 -13.03
C HIS A 87 3.87 5.46 -11.85
N LEU A 88 3.95 6.29 -10.81
CA LEU A 88 4.71 6.00 -9.61
C LEU A 88 4.11 4.82 -8.84
N SER A 89 2.79 4.80 -8.65
CA SER A 89 2.07 3.69 -8.02
C SER A 89 2.27 2.36 -8.77
N GLN A 90 2.14 2.38 -10.10
CA GLN A 90 2.42 1.18 -10.90
C GLN A 90 3.87 0.70 -10.78
N ALA A 91 4.83 1.62 -10.73
CA ALA A 91 6.24 1.28 -10.53
C ALA A 91 6.48 0.67 -9.14
N LEU A 92 5.91 1.26 -8.09
CA LEU A 92 5.93 0.73 -6.73
C LEU A 92 5.38 -0.71 -6.68
N PHE A 93 4.18 -0.94 -7.22
CA PHE A 93 3.54 -2.26 -7.15
C PHE A 93 4.23 -3.30 -8.04
N ARG A 94 4.93 -2.90 -9.10
CA ARG A 94 5.83 -3.81 -9.85
C ARG A 94 7.06 -4.19 -9.02
N GLN A 95 7.65 -3.24 -8.31
CA GLN A 95 8.82 -3.49 -7.46
C GLN A 95 8.46 -4.37 -6.24
N GLU A 96 7.34 -4.08 -5.61
CA GLU A 96 6.89 -4.74 -4.38
C GLU A 96 5.90 -5.89 -4.67
N ALA A 97 5.94 -6.47 -5.87
CA ALA A 97 5.07 -7.56 -6.25
C ALA A 97 5.28 -8.78 -5.32
N GLN A 98 4.19 -9.30 -4.77
CA GLN A 98 4.20 -10.46 -3.88
C GLN A 98 3.17 -11.50 -4.35
N PRO A 99 3.36 -12.80 -4.04
CA PRO A 99 2.41 -13.84 -4.45
C PRO A 99 1.04 -13.73 -3.76
N TRP A 100 0.96 -13.07 -2.60
CA TRP A 100 -0.25 -13.00 -1.78
C TRP A 100 -1.18 -11.84 -2.14
N PHE A 101 -0.81 -10.98 -3.09
CA PHE A 101 -1.74 -9.98 -3.63
C PHE A 101 -1.49 -9.71 -5.13
N GLN A 102 -2.49 -9.13 -5.78
CA GLN A 102 -2.43 -8.72 -7.18
C GLN A 102 -2.82 -7.25 -7.31
N HIS A 103 -2.02 -6.47 -8.05
CA HIS A 103 -2.38 -5.13 -8.46
C HIS A 103 -3.13 -5.22 -9.80
N GLY A 104 -4.43 -4.92 -9.75
CA GLY A 104 -5.32 -4.85 -10.91
C GLY A 104 -4.90 -3.75 -11.88
N ARG A 105 -5.36 -3.89 -13.13
CA ARG A 105 -5.14 -2.90 -14.19
C ARG A 105 -6.27 -1.89 -14.24
#